data_AF-A0A0C5W7G9-F1
#
_entry.id   AF-A0A0C5W7G9-F1
#
_cell.length_a   1.000
_cell.length_b   1.000
_cell.length_c   1.000
_cell.angle_alpha   90.00
_cell.angle_beta   90.00
_cell.angle_gamma   90.00
#
_symmetry.space_group_name_H-M   'P 1'
#
loop_
_entity.id
_entity.type
_entity.pdbx_description
1 polymer ?
#
loop_
_entity_poly.entity_id
_entity_poly.type
_entity_poly.pdbx_seq_one_letter_code
_entity_poly.pdbx_strand_id
1 'polypeptide(L)' 'MKYIILIVFLAAFGSMLTGYIMASEKLIGLGVMGLFFVAFPLFAYYRWKDKDIKDYMLTKENLDKMRENSKDKRY' A
#
# COMPACT_ATOMS: atom_id res chain seq x y z
N MET A 1 4.00 12.16 5.53
CA MET A 1 3.61 10.73 5.59
C MET A 1 4.41 9.84 4.63
N LYS A 2 4.55 10.18 3.34
CA LYS A 2 5.40 9.42 2.39
C LYS A 2 6.78 9.03 2.94
N TYR A 3 7.51 9.98 3.53
CA TYR A 3 8.84 9.71 4.10
C TYR A 3 8.80 8.80 5.34
N ILE A 4 7.76 8.90 6.17
CA ILE A 4 7.58 8.05 7.36
C ILE A 4 7.36 6.59 6.92
N ILE A 5 6.49 6.37 5.93
CA ILE A 5 6.27 5.02 5.36
C ILE A 5 7.57 4.46 4.78
N LEU A 6 8.34 5.30 4.07
CA LEU A 6 9.61 4.89 3.49
C LEU A 6 10.65 4.53 4.57
N ILE A 7 10.73 5.29 5.65
CA ILE A 7 11.61 5.00 6.79
C ILE A 7 11.21 3.69 7.48
N VAL A 8 9.91 3.49 7.76
CA VAL A 8 9.42 2.25 8.39
C VAL A 8 9.68 1.04 7.50
N PHE A 9 9.47 1.18 6.19
CA PHE A 9 9.77 0.13 5.23
C PHE A 9 11.26 -0.21 5.19
N LEU A 10 12.14 0.80 5.12
CA LEU A 10 13.58 0.60 5.14
C LEU A 10 14.07 0.00 6.48
N ALA A 11 13.47 0.37 7.60
CA ALA A 11 13.79 -0.20 8.90
C ALA A 11 13.39 -1.69 8.99
N ALA A 12 12.19 -2.04 8.50
CA ALA A 12 11.74 -3.42 8.43
C ALA A 12 12.64 -4.25 7.50
N PHE A 13 12.98 -3.72 6.32
CA PHE A 13 13.87 -4.36 5.36
C PHE A 13 15.30 -4.50 5.89
N GLY A 14 15.79 -3.48 6.60
CA GLY A 14 17.06 -3.49 7.31
C GLY A 14 17.10 -4.57 8.38
N SER A 15 16.05 -4.71 9.19
CA SER A 15 15.92 -5.79 10.19
C SER A 15 15.99 -7.18 9.55
N MET A 16 15.37 -7.36 8.38
CA MET A 16 15.45 -8.63 7.64
C MET A 16 16.87 -8.90 7.13
N LEU A 17 17.53 -7.89 6.54
CA LEU A 17 18.91 -8.02 6.04
C LEU A 17 19.90 -8.31 7.16
N THR A 18 19.82 -7.57 8.27
CA THR A 18 20.66 -7.81 9.46
C THR A 18 20.37 -9.18 10.06
N GLY A 19 19.09 -9.59 10.13
CA GLY A 19 18.70 -10.91 10.59
C GLY A 19 19.25 -12.03 9.70
N TYR A 20 19.29 -11.83 8.39
CA TYR A 20 19.90 -12.78 7.45
C TYR A 20 21.41 -12.90 7.64
N ILE A 21 22.12 -11.78 7.76
CA ILE A 21 23.59 -11.76 7.97
C ILE A 21 23.95 -12.38 9.32
N MET A 22 23.17 -12.12 10.37
CA MET A 22 23.41 -12.62 11.73
C MET A 22 22.78 -13.99 12.01
N ALA A 23 22.20 -14.65 11.00
CA ALA A 23 21.45 -15.91 11.15
C ALA A 23 20.42 -15.88 12.31
N SER A 24 19.76 -14.73 12.50
CA SER A 24 18.79 -14.49 13.58
C SER A 24 17.37 -14.44 13.03
N GLU A 25 16.67 -15.56 13.15
CA GLU A 25 15.27 -15.72 12.72
C GLU A 25 14.33 -14.74 13.45
N LYS A 26 14.66 -14.37 14.70
CA LYS A 26 13.89 -13.39 15.48
C LYS A 26 13.91 -12.01 14.83
N LEU A 27 15.04 -11.57 14.27
CA LEU A 27 15.16 -10.28 13.59
C LEU A 27 14.44 -10.28 12.24
N ILE A 28 14.46 -11.41 11.55
CA ILE A 28 13.68 -11.60 10.32
C ILE A 28 12.18 -11.54 10.64
N GLY A 29 11.73 -12.31 11.65
CA GLY A 29 10.35 -12.33 12.10
C GLY A 29 9.85 -10.95 12.55
N LEU A 30 10.68 -10.21 13.28
CA LEU A 30 10.38 -8.83 13.70
C LEU A 30 10.26 -7.88 12.49
N GLY A 31 11.14 -8.02 11.50
CA GLY A 31 11.05 -7.30 10.23
C GLY A 31 9.73 -7.60 9.50
N VAL A 32 9.35 -8.88 9.40
CA VAL A 32 8.10 -9.29 8.75
C VAL A 32 6.88 -8.74 9.50
N MET A 33 6.85 -8.86 10.82
CA MET A 33 5.78 -8.31 11.65
C MET A 33 5.68 -6.79 11.53
N GLY A 34 6.81 -6.07 11.56
CA GLY A 34 6.83 -4.62 11.36
C GLY A 34 6.31 -4.22 9.98
N LEU A 35 6.64 -4.98 8.94
CA LEU A 35 6.16 -4.73 7.59
C LEU A 35 4.64 -4.96 7.49
N PHE A 36 4.14 -6.06 8.06
CA PHE A 36 2.72 -6.44 7.98
C PHE A 36 1.80 -5.62 8.87
N PHE A 37 2.19 -5.35 10.12
CA PHE A 37 1.35 -4.66 11.09
C PHE A 37 1.57 -3.15 11.13
N VAL A 38 2.68 -2.64 10.60
CA VAL A 38 2.99 -1.20 10.61
C VAL A 38 3.07 -0.63 9.21
N ALA A 39 3.99 -1.14 8.37
CA ALA A 39 4.23 -0.53 7.06
C ALA A 39 2.99 -0.61 6.15
N PHE A 40 2.36 -1.79 6.07
CA PHE A 40 1.18 -2.00 5.21
C PHE A 40 -0.05 -1.18 5.65
N PRO A 41 -0.50 -1.19 6.92
CA PRO A 41 -1.63 -0.38 7.36
C PRO A 41 -1.37 1.12 7.19
N LEU A 42 -0.15 1.57 7.49
CA LEU A 42 0.22 2.98 7.33
C LEU A 42 0.22 3.39 5.85
N PHE A 43 0.71 2.52 4.97
CA PHE A 43 0.66 2.73 3.52
C PHE A 43 -0.77 2.77 3.00
N ALA A 44 -1.60 1.80 3.38
CA ALA A 44 -3.00 1.72 2.97
C ALA A 44 -3.76 2.97 3.40
N TYR A 45 -3.63 3.37 4.67
CA TYR A 45 -4.26 4.58 5.20
C TYR A 45 -3.82 5.83 4.43
N TYR A 46 -2.51 6.03 4.26
CA TYR A 46 -2.00 7.19 3.54
C TYR A 46 -2.46 7.22 2.08
N ARG A 47 -2.50 6.07 1.39
CA ARG A 47 -2.86 6.01 -0.01
C ARG A 47 -4.37 6.22 -0.25
N TRP A 48 -5.18 5.83 0.72
CA TRP A 48 -6.64 5.85 0.64
C TRP A 48 -7.29 7.07 1.28
N LYS A 49 -6.53 7.89 2.02
CA LYS A 49 -7.01 9.10 2.71
C LYS A 49 -7.85 10.04 1.82
N ASP A 50 -7.46 10.23 0.56
CA ASP A 50 -8.07 11.20 -0.36
C ASP A 50 -8.96 10.54 -1.43
N LYS A 51 -9.39 9.29 -1.21
CA LYS A 51 -10.17 8.52 -2.18
C LYS A 51 -11.57 8.21 -1.64
N ASP A 52 -12.61 8.53 -2.39
CA ASP A 52 -13.96 8.07 -2.08
C ASP A 52 -14.12 6.61 -2.56
N ILE A 53 -14.59 5.74 -1.68
CA ILE A 53 -14.88 4.33 -1.97
C ILE A 53 -15.99 4.22 -3.03
N LYS A 54 -16.93 5.17 -3.04
CA LYS A 54 -18.06 5.20 -3.97
C LYS A 54 -17.63 5.28 -5.43
N ASP A 55 -16.54 6.00 -5.72
CA ASP A 55 -15.99 6.14 -7.06
C ASP A 55 -15.43 4.82 -7.62
N TYR A 56 -15.16 3.84 -6.75
CA TYR A 56 -14.62 2.53 -7.11
C TYR A 56 -15.66 1.40 -7.07
N MET A 57 -16.91 1.69 -6.68
CA MET A 57 -17.96 0.67 -6.68
C MET A 57 -18.49 0.41 -8.10
N LEU A 58 -18.78 -0.85 -8.40
CA LEU A 58 -19.41 -1.28 -9.66
C LEU A 58 -20.91 -0.99 -9.65
N THR A 59 -21.28 0.30 -9.54
CA THR A 59 -22.66 0.76 -9.69
C THR A 59 -22.98 1.01 -11.15
N LYS A 60 -24.27 0.99 -11.52
CA LYS A 60 -24.70 1.33 -12.89
C LYS A 60 -24.18 2.71 -13.31
N GLU A 61 -24.28 3.70 -12.42
CA GLU A 61 -23.79 5.06 -12.67
C GLU A 61 -22.29 5.11 -12.98
N ASN A 62 -21.45 4.41 -12.21
CA ASN A 62 -20.01 4.37 -12.45
C ASN A 62 -19.66 3.61 -13.74
N LEU A 63 -20.38 2.53 -14.04
CA LEU A 63 -20.22 1.77 -15.29
C LEU A 63 -20.62 2.61 -16.51
N ASP A 64 -21.70 3.38 -16.41
CA ASP A 64 -22.15 4.26 -17.49
C ASP A 64 -21.18 5.43 -17.69
N LYS A 65 -20.70 6.06 -16.61
CA LYS A 65 -19.60 7.06 -16.65
C LYS A 65 -18.34 6.50 -17.33
N MET A 66 -17.95 5.26 -17.07
CA MET A 66 -16.80 4.61 -17.72
C MET A 66 -17.02 4.42 -19.23
N ARG A 67 -18.24 4.03 -19.62
CA ARG A 67 -18.61 3.83 -21.04
C ARG A 67 -18.66 5.13 -21.81
N GLU A 68 -19.18 6.20 -21.21
CA GLU A 68 -19.22 7.54 -21.83
C GLU A 68 -17.82 8.12 -22.01
N ASN A 69 -16.98 8.08 -20.97
CA ASN A 69 -15.56 8.49 -21.08
C ASN A 69 -14.78 7.69 -22.14
N SER A 70 -15.14 6.43 -22.38
CA SER A 70 -14.51 5.60 -23.42
C SER A 70 -14.98 5.94 -24.83
N LYS A 71 -16.22 6.44 -24.97
CA LYS A 71 -16.75 6.91 -26.25
C LYS A 71 -16.17 8.28 -26.61
N ASP A 72 -16.09 9.19 -25.64
CA ASP A 72 -15.54 10.55 -25.81
C ASP A 72 -14.08 10.51 -26.30
N LYS A 73 -13.24 9.63 -25.73
CA LYS A 73 -11.83 9.44 -26.17
C LYS A 73 -11.64 8.82 -27.56
N ARG A 74 -12.71 8.38 -28.22
CA ARG A 74 -12.67 7.79 -29.57
C ARG A 74 -13.04 8.78 -30.68
N TYR A 75 -13.44 9.99 -30.32
CA TYR A 75 -13.75 11.10 -31.24
C TYR A 75 -12.83 12.28 -30.94
#